data_AF-E6SJV7-F1
#
_entry.id   AF-E6SJV7-F1
#
_cell.length_a   1.000
_cell.length_b   1.000
_cell.length_c   1.000
_cell.angle_alpha   90.00
_cell.angle_beta   90.00
_cell.angle_gamma   90.00
#
_symmetry.space_group_name_H-M   'P 1'
#
loop_
_entity.id
_entity.type
_entity.pdbx_description
1 polymer ?
#
loop_
_entity_poly.entity_id
_entity_poly.type
_entity_poly.pdbx_seq_one_letter_code
_entity_poly.pdbx_strand_id
1 'polypeptide(L)'
;MPRAWRNLYVLLMAAWFGIMGYYTGILTPTLTRAFPADFGTIVAALFPGYFRMGEVLAFAATLAALMEYRGHRAGAARNGAPGAGWRLAIGLAALALVAANRELVLPAAHAARGTEAFGALHGISMGINLLTALLALLGTASGLLAAAPTEGRRPGAR
;
A
#
# COMPACT_ATOMS: atom_id res chain seq x y z
N MET A 1 6.15 14.50 17.45
CA MET A 1 6.13 14.35 15.97
C MET A 1 5.06 13.39 15.38
N PRO A 2 3.93 13.02 16.02
CA PRO A 2 2.97 12.08 15.39
C PRO A 2 2.40 12.51 14.02
N ARG A 3 2.14 13.80 13.81
CA ARG A 3 1.62 14.31 12.53
C ARG A 3 2.59 14.11 11.36
N ALA A 4 3.89 14.24 11.59
CA ALA A 4 4.89 14.02 10.54
C ALA A 4 4.88 12.57 10.07
N TRP A 5 4.81 11.63 11.02
CA TRP A 5 4.69 10.20 10.73
C TRP A 5 3.40 9.86 9.98
N ARG A 6 2.27 10.46 10.37
CA ARG A 6 1.00 10.33 9.65
C ARG A 6 1.11 10.82 8.20
N ASN A 7 1.70 11.99 7.98
CA ASN A 7 1.84 12.57 6.63
C ASN A 7 2.74 11.69 5.76
N LEU A 8 3.83 11.17 6.33
CA LEU A 8 4.70 10.21 5.65
C LEU A 8 3.93 8.93 5.28
N TYR A 9 3.15 8.37 6.21
CA TYR A 9 2.29 7.21 5.93
C TYR A 9 1.33 7.49 4.77
N VAL A 10 0.63 8.63 4.78
CA VAL A 10 -0.30 9.02 3.70
C VAL A 10 0.42 9.13 2.37
N LEU A 11 1.59 9.79 2.34
CA LEU A 11 2.39 9.94 1.13
C LEU A 11 2.78 8.58 0.55
N LEU A 12 3.27 7.66 1.39
CA LEU A 12 3.70 6.33 0.97
C LEU A 12 2.53 5.50 0.44
N MET A 13 1.38 5.52 1.12
CA MET A 13 0.18 4.80 0.69
C MET A 13 -0.40 5.38 -0.61
N ALA A 14 -0.40 6.71 -0.77
CA ALA A 14 -0.85 7.37 -1.99
C ALA A 14 0.08 7.08 -3.17
N ALA A 15 1.40 7.14 -2.94
CA ALA A 15 2.40 6.77 -3.94
C ALA A 15 2.22 5.31 -4.37
N TRP A 16 1.99 4.40 -3.42
CA TRP A 16 1.80 3.00 -3.73
C TRP A 16 0.54 2.76 -4.56
N PHE A 17 -0.59 3.37 -4.17
CA PHE A 17 -1.82 3.34 -4.95
C PHE A 17 -1.62 3.90 -6.38
N GLY A 18 -0.92 5.03 -6.51
CA GLY A 18 -0.60 5.64 -7.80
C GLY A 18 0.24 4.73 -8.70
N ILE A 19 1.25 4.05 -8.16
CA ILE A 19 2.08 3.09 -8.89
C ILE A 19 1.22 1.90 -9.37
N MET A 20 0.38 1.34 -8.50
CA MET A 20 -0.51 0.24 -8.88
C MET A 20 -1.50 0.67 -9.98
N GLY A 21 -2.08 1.87 -9.85
CA GLY A 21 -2.96 2.45 -10.85
C GLY A 21 -2.27 2.68 -12.19
N TYR A 22 -1.04 3.20 -12.19
CA TYR A 22 -0.23 3.37 -13.39
C TYR A 22 0.08 2.03 -14.07
N TYR A 23 0.58 1.05 -13.31
CA TYR A 23 0.91 -0.28 -13.85
C TYR A 23 -0.31 -0.96 -14.46
N THR A 24 -1.45 -0.89 -13.78
CA THR A 24 -2.67 -1.59 -14.16
C THR A 24 -3.42 -0.89 -15.29
N GLY A 25 -3.61 0.43 -15.16
CA GLY A 25 -4.47 1.21 -16.05
C GLY A 25 -3.77 1.79 -17.27
N ILE A 26 -2.44 1.95 -17.23
CA ILE A 26 -1.68 2.64 -18.28
C ILE A 26 -0.62 1.73 -18.87
N LEU A 27 0.32 1.25 -18.05
CA LEU A 27 1.48 0.52 -18.55
C LEU A 27 1.07 -0.82 -19.16
N THR A 28 0.28 -1.62 -18.45
CA THR A 28 -0.12 -2.96 -18.92
C THR A 28 -0.88 -2.88 -20.25
N PRO A 29 -1.97 -2.08 -20.39
CA PRO A 29 -2.67 -1.95 -21.67
C PRO A 29 -1.79 -1.41 -22.79
N THR A 30 -0.89 -0.47 -22.48
CA THR A 30 0.05 0.09 -23.46
C THR A 30 1.01 -0.98 -23.98
N LEU A 31 1.62 -1.77 -23.09
CA LEU A 31 2.54 -2.83 -23.48
C LEU A 31 1.84 -3.94 -24.25
N THR A 32 0.63 -4.35 -23.85
CA THR A 32 -0.14 -5.37 -24.58
C THR A 32 -0.47 -4.94 -26.01
N ARG A 33 -0.76 -3.63 -26.23
CA ARG A 33 -1.06 -3.09 -27.57
C ARG A 33 0.19 -2.85 -28.41
N ALA A 34 1.25 -2.31 -27.81
CA ALA A 34 2.44 -1.90 -28.54
C ALA A 34 3.40 -3.07 -28.81
N PHE A 35 3.45 -4.07 -27.92
CA PHE A 35 4.41 -5.18 -27.98
C PHE A 35 3.75 -6.53 -27.70
N PRO A 36 2.73 -6.95 -28.49
CA PRO A 36 1.96 -8.16 -28.19
C PRO A 36 2.81 -9.45 -28.17
N ALA A 37 3.83 -9.55 -29.03
CA ALA A 37 4.72 -10.71 -29.09
C ALA A 37 5.71 -10.77 -27.90
N ASP A 38 6.18 -9.60 -27.43
CA ASP A 38 7.21 -9.50 -26.38
C ASP A 38 6.63 -9.20 -24.99
N PHE A 39 5.31 -8.99 -24.89
CA PHE A 39 4.62 -8.58 -23.67
C PHE A 39 5.01 -9.43 -22.46
N GLY A 40 4.97 -10.76 -22.61
CA GLY A 40 5.33 -11.68 -21.53
C GLY A 40 6.76 -11.52 -21.04
N THR A 41 7.71 -11.29 -21.95
CA THR A 41 9.14 -11.09 -21.63
C THR A 41 9.36 -9.77 -20.91
N ILE A 42 8.76 -8.68 -21.42
CA ILE A 42 8.85 -7.34 -20.82
C ILE A 42 8.26 -7.37 -19.41
N VAL A 43 7.06 -7.94 -19.27
CA VAL A 43 6.36 -8.04 -17.99
C VAL A 43 7.14 -8.89 -16.98
N ALA A 44 7.73 -10.00 -17.41
CA ALA A 44 8.57 -10.83 -16.56
C ALA A 44 9.81 -10.09 -16.02
N ALA A 45 10.38 -9.16 -16.79
CA ALA A 45 11.48 -8.31 -16.35
C ALA A 45 11.04 -7.19 -15.39
N LEU A 46 9.84 -6.63 -15.59
CA LEU A 46 9.30 -5.54 -14.76
C LEU A 46 8.73 -6.00 -13.42
N PHE A 47 8.12 -7.18 -13.38
CA PHE A 47 7.40 -7.68 -12.20
C PHE A 47 8.24 -7.75 -10.93
N PRO A 48 9.49 -8.29 -10.94
CA PRO A 48 10.31 -8.31 -9.73
C PRO A 48 10.52 -6.92 -9.12
N GLY A 49 10.77 -5.91 -9.96
CA GLY A 49 10.92 -4.52 -9.52
C GLY A 49 9.62 -3.94 -8.97
N TYR A 50 8.50 -4.18 -9.65
CA TYR A 50 7.18 -3.74 -9.19
C TYR A 50 6.81 -4.33 -7.81
N PHE A 51 6.97 -5.64 -7.62
CA PHE A 51 6.65 -6.27 -6.33
C PHE A 51 7.60 -5.83 -5.23
N ARG A 52 8.90 -5.69 -5.53
CA ARG A 52 9.89 -5.16 -4.58
C ARG A 52 9.56 -3.75 -4.13
N MET A 53 9.10 -2.89 -5.05
CA MET A 53 8.66 -1.53 -4.72
C MET A 53 7.47 -1.56 -3.75
N GLY A 54 6.51 -2.45 -4.00
CA GLY A 54 5.36 -2.65 -3.11
C GLY A 54 5.75 -3.03 -1.70
N GLU A 55 6.71 -3.95 -1.55
CA GLU A 55 7.22 -4.35 -0.23
C GLU A 55 7.86 -3.18 0.50
N VAL A 56 8.74 -2.44 -0.18
CA VAL A 56 9.46 -1.31 0.40
C VAL A 56 8.48 -0.24 0.87
N LEU A 57 7.50 0.10 0.04
CA LEU A 57 6.49 1.11 0.36
C LEU A 57 5.56 0.65 1.50
N ALA A 58 5.08 -0.60 1.47
CA ALA A 58 4.21 -1.14 2.53
C ALA A 58 4.96 -1.25 3.87
N PHE A 59 6.22 -1.67 3.85
CA PHE A 59 7.06 -1.73 5.03
C PHE A 59 7.33 -0.34 5.61
N ALA A 60 7.75 0.61 4.77
CA ALA A 60 7.98 2.00 5.19
C ALA A 60 6.71 2.65 5.74
N ALA A 61 5.55 2.42 5.11
CA ALA A 61 4.26 2.90 5.59
C ALA A 61 3.92 2.30 6.96
N THR A 62 4.12 0.99 7.13
CA THR A 62 3.90 0.30 8.40
C THR A 62 4.78 0.88 9.52
N LEU A 63 6.06 1.15 9.24
CA LEU A 63 6.95 1.79 10.21
C LEU A 63 6.49 3.20 10.56
N ALA A 64 6.08 4.00 9.58
CA ALA A 64 5.53 5.33 9.82
C ALA A 64 4.27 5.28 10.71
N ALA A 65 3.34 4.36 10.43
CA ALA A 65 2.14 4.16 11.24
C ALA A 65 2.47 3.66 12.67
N LEU A 66 3.49 2.81 12.81
CA LEU A 66 3.96 2.36 14.13
C LEU A 66 4.57 3.52 14.94
N MET A 67 5.36 4.38 14.31
CA MET A 67 5.94 5.56 14.97
C MET A 67 4.86 6.58 15.35
N GLU A 68 3.84 6.78 14.50
CA GLU A 68 2.65 7.55 14.84
C GLU A 68 1.95 6.96 16.08
N TYR A 69 1.66 5.66 16.06
CA TYR A 69 0.98 4.95 17.14
C TYR A 69 1.73 5.05 18.48
N ARG A 70 3.04 4.80 18.47
CA ARG A 70 3.90 4.93 19.66
C ARG A 70 3.94 6.37 20.18
N GLY A 71 4.01 7.35 19.28
CA GLY A 71 4.02 8.76 19.64
C GLY A 71 2.72 9.22 20.32
N HIS A 72 1.57 8.67 19.92
CA HIS A 72 0.30 8.89 20.61
C HIS A 72 0.22 8.18 21.96
N ARG A 73 0.72 6.94 22.05
CA ARG A 73 0.67 6.16 23.30
C ARG A 73 1.59 6.70 24.41
N ALA A 74 2.70 7.32 24.05
CA ALA A 74 3.66 7.94 24.98
C ALA A 74 3.17 9.27 25.61
N GLY A 75 1.91 9.66 25.41
CA GLY A 75 1.31 10.81 26.11
C GLY A 75 1.51 12.18 25.45
N ALA A 76 2.17 12.27 24.30
CA ALA A 76 2.43 13.54 23.61
C ALA A 76 1.19 14.18 22.95
N ALA A 77 0.04 13.50 22.93
CA ALA A 77 -1.22 14.02 22.42
C ALA A 77 -2.39 13.46 23.23
N ARG A 78 -2.83 14.18 24.27
CA ARG A 78 -3.99 13.82 25.11
C ARG A 78 -5.30 13.73 24.33
N ASN A 79 -5.34 14.30 23.13
CA ASN A 79 -6.37 14.05 22.12
C ASN A 79 -5.82 12.98 21.16
N GLY A 80 -5.92 11.71 21.54
CA GLY A 80 -5.48 10.60 20.71
C GLY A 80 -6.10 10.74 19.33
N ALA A 81 -5.27 10.88 18.28
CA ALA A 81 -5.80 11.06 16.94
C ALA A 81 -6.62 9.81 16.59
N PRO A 82 -7.95 9.92 16.38
CA PRO A 82 -8.73 8.77 15.98
C PRO A 82 -8.11 8.18 14.71
N GLY A 83 -7.86 6.88 14.74
CA GLY A 83 -7.36 6.12 13.59
C GLY A 83 -5.87 5.79 13.53
N ALA A 84 -5.02 6.15 14.50
CA ALA A 84 -3.60 5.74 14.47
C ALA A 84 -3.44 4.20 14.50
N GLY A 85 -4.22 3.52 15.37
CA GLY A 85 -4.27 2.05 15.39
C GLY A 85 -4.84 1.46 14.10
N TRP A 86 -5.81 2.14 13.49
CA TRP A 86 -6.40 1.72 12.21
C TRP A 86 -5.40 1.81 11.05
N ARG A 87 -4.64 2.91 10.96
CA ARG A 87 -3.56 3.06 9.98
C ARG A 87 -2.48 1.99 10.13
N LEU A 88 -2.11 1.67 11.37
CA LEU A 88 -1.17 0.57 11.62
C LEU A 88 -1.73 -0.78 11.17
N ALA A 89 -3.01 -1.06 11.46
CA ALA A 89 -3.67 -2.29 11.01
C ALA A 89 -3.71 -2.39 9.47
N ILE A 90 -4.05 -1.29 8.77
CA ILE A 90 -4.02 -1.24 7.30
C ILE A 90 -2.60 -1.48 6.78
N GLY A 91 -1.60 -0.78 7.34
CA GLY A 91 -0.20 -0.94 6.93
C GLY A 91 0.28 -2.39 7.07
N LEU A 92 0.00 -3.02 8.21
CA LEU A 92 0.32 -4.42 8.46
C LEU A 92 -0.40 -5.37 7.50
N ALA A 93 -1.69 -5.14 7.24
CA ALA A 93 -2.46 -5.94 6.29
C ALA A 93 -1.90 -5.82 4.86
N ALA A 94 -1.57 -4.60 4.41
CA ALA A 94 -0.98 -4.38 3.10
C ALA A 94 0.40 -5.05 2.99
N LEU A 95 1.25 -4.92 4.00
CA LEU A 95 2.55 -5.58 4.04
C LEU A 95 2.42 -7.11 4.00
N ALA A 96 1.50 -7.67 4.79
CA ALA A 96 1.25 -9.11 4.81
C ALA A 96 0.76 -9.63 3.45
N LEU A 97 -0.14 -8.91 2.77
CA LEU A 97 -0.61 -9.28 1.44
C LEU A 97 0.50 -9.23 0.39
N VAL A 98 1.31 -8.18 0.37
CA VAL A 98 2.42 -8.07 -0.59
C VAL A 98 3.46 -9.17 -0.35
N ALA A 99 3.83 -9.41 0.92
CA ALA A 99 4.76 -10.48 1.28
C ALA A 99 4.20 -11.86 0.91
N ALA A 100 2.94 -12.15 1.24
CA ALA A 100 2.30 -13.41 0.88
C ALA A 100 2.22 -13.61 -0.63
N ASN A 101 1.90 -12.55 -1.39
CA ASN A 101 1.87 -12.64 -2.85
C ASN A 101 3.25 -12.99 -3.41
N ARG A 102 4.28 -12.30 -2.94
CA ARG A 102 5.65 -12.50 -3.40
C ARG A 102 6.22 -13.86 -3.02
N GLU A 103 6.01 -14.30 -1.78
CA GLU A 103 6.68 -15.50 -1.24
C GLU A 103 5.90 -16.79 -1.52
N LEU A 104 4.58 -16.71 -1.72
CA LEU A 104 3.74 -17.90 -1.90
C LEU A 104 3.18 -18.00 -3.31
N VAL A 105 2.54 -16.93 -3.79
CA VAL A 105 1.74 -16.99 -5.03
C VAL A 105 2.62 -16.83 -6.27
N LEU A 106 3.54 -15.87 -6.28
CA LEU A 106 4.42 -15.65 -7.43
C LEU A 106 5.34 -16.84 -7.73
N PRO A 107 6.00 -17.50 -6.75
CA PRO A 107 6.85 -18.64 -7.05
C PRO A 107 6.04 -19.81 -7.60
N ALA A 108 4.85 -20.05 -7.03
CA ALA A 108 3.92 -21.05 -7.55
C ALA A 108 3.47 -20.72 -8.99
N ALA A 109 3.12 -19.46 -9.27
CA ALA A 109 2.73 -19.02 -10.61
C ALA A 109 3.90 -19.15 -11.61
N HIS A 110 5.13 -18.87 -11.20
CA HIS A 110 6.31 -19.04 -12.04
C HIS A 110 6.58 -20.52 -12.35
N ALA A 111 6.46 -21.40 -11.35
CA ALA A 111 6.60 -22.85 -11.52
C ALA A 111 5.51 -23.44 -12.43
N ALA A 112 4.30 -22.87 -12.41
CA ALA A 112 3.17 -23.32 -13.21
C ALA A 112 3.12 -22.73 -14.64
N ARG A 113 4.10 -21.93 -15.08
CA ARG A 113 4.09 -21.31 -16.41
C ARG A 113 3.93 -22.36 -17.52
N GLY A 114 3.06 -22.06 -18.49
CA GLY A 114 2.76 -22.95 -19.61
C GLY A 114 1.79 -24.09 -19.27
N THR A 115 1.28 -24.15 -18.04
CA THR A 115 0.25 -25.12 -17.62
C THR A 115 -1.11 -24.43 -17.43
N GLU A 116 -2.19 -25.22 -17.38
CA GLU A 116 -3.54 -24.72 -17.08
C GLU A 116 -3.62 -24.05 -15.70
N ALA A 117 -2.81 -24.48 -14.74
CA ALA A 117 -2.78 -23.94 -13.37
C ALA A 117 -2.25 -22.49 -13.30
N PHE A 118 -1.51 -22.03 -14.32
CA PHE A 118 -0.97 -20.67 -14.37
C PHE A 118 -2.08 -19.61 -14.27
N GLY A 119 -3.18 -19.80 -15.01
CA GLY A 119 -4.26 -18.81 -15.08
C GLY A 119 -4.90 -18.56 -13.71
N ALA A 120 -5.14 -19.63 -12.94
CA ALA A 120 -5.70 -19.53 -11.59
C ALA A 120 -4.75 -18.80 -10.63
N LEU A 121 -3.46 -19.19 -10.60
CA LEU A 121 -2.46 -18.56 -9.74
C LEU A 121 -2.20 -17.10 -10.10
N HIS A 122 -2.19 -16.78 -11.40
CA HIS A 122 -2.10 -15.41 -11.89
C HIS A 122 -3.32 -14.57 -11.45
N GLY A 123 -4.53 -15.14 -11.56
CA GLY A 123 -5.76 -14.52 -11.08
C GLY A 123 -5.74 -14.23 -9.58
N ILE A 124 -5.23 -15.16 -8.77
CA ILE A 124 -5.04 -14.97 -7.32
C ILE A 124 -4.07 -13.81 -7.05
N SER A 125 -2.92 -13.78 -7.71
CA SER A 125 -1.96 -12.68 -7.56
C SER A 125 -2.58 -11.32 -7.93
N MET A 126 -3.38 -11.27 -9.00
CA MET A 126 -4.10 -10.06 -9.40
C MET A 126 -5.12 -9.63 -8.33
N GLY A 127 -5.85 -10.59 -7.74
CA GLY A 127 -6.78 -10.32 -6.64
C GLY A 127 -6.07 -9.76 -5.40
N ILE A 128 -4.92 -10.31 -5.03
CA ILE A 128 -4.12 -9.81 -3.90
C ILE A 128 -3.60 -8.39 -4.17
N ASN A 129 -3.13 -8.10 -5.38
CA ASN A 129 -2.73 -6.74 -5.77
C ASN A 129 -3.89 -5.76 -5.68
N LEU A 130 -5.08 -6.13 -6.17
CA LEU A 130 -6.26 -5.27 -6.10
C LEU A 130 -6.64 -4.97 -4.64
N LEU A 131 -6.65 -5.99 -3.78
CA LEU A 131 -6.92 -5.81 -2.36
C LEU A 131 -5.88 -4.92 -1.69
N THR A 132 -4.60 -5.08 -2.05
CA THR A 132 -3.51 -4.21 -1.58
C THR A 132 -3.72 -2.76 -2.05
N ALA A 133 -4.19 -2.55 -3.28
CA ALA A 133 -4.53 -1.21 -3.78
C ALA A 133 -5.68 -0.57 -3.00
N LEU A 134 -6.72 -1.35 -2.67
CA LEU A 134 -7.81 -0.87 -1.83
C LEU A 134 -7.32 -0.48 -0.44
N LEU A 135 -6.42 -1.26 0.18
CA LEU A 135 -5.81 -0.91 1.46
C LEU A 135 -4.96 0.36 1.37
N ALA A 136 -4.18 0.52 0.29
CA ALA A 136 -3.41 1.74 0.03
C ALA A 136 -4.33 2.98 -0.08
N LEU A 137 -5.44 2.86 -0.79
CA LEU A 137 -6.44 3.92 -0.91
C LEU A 137 -7.10 4.25 0.45
N LEU A 138 -7.55 3.23 1.18
CA LEU A 138 -8.15 3.38 2.51
C LEU A 138 -7.16 3.97 3.51
N GLY A 139 -5.90 3.56 3.46
CA GLY A 139 -4.83 4.12 4.26
C GLY A 139 -4.65 5.61 3.99
N THR A 140 -4.56 5.99 2.72
CA THR A 140 -4.48 7.39 2.29
C THR A 140 -5.66 8.21 2.82
N ALA A 141 -6.88 7.75 2.57
CA ALA A 141 -8.10 8.42 3.02
C ALA A 141 -8.16 8.55 4.55
N SER A 142 -7.77 7.51 5.29
CA SER A 142 -7.79 7.50 6.76
C SER A 142 -6.84 8.52 7.40
N GLY A 143 -5.75 8.89 6.71
CA GLY A 143 -4.84 9.90 7.21
C GLY A 143 -5.24 11.31 6.80
N LEU A 144 -5.83 11.49 5.61
CA LEU A 144 -6.36 12.77 5.13
C LEU A 144 -7.60 13.22 5.91
N LEU A 145 -8.51 12.29 6.22
CA LEU A 145 -9.75 12.56 6.95
C LEU A 145 -9.55 12.63 8.48
N ALA A 146 -8.33 12.39 8.97
CA ALA A 146 -8.04 12.52 10.40
C ALA A 146 -8.15 14.00 10.80
N ALA A 147 -9.21 14.32 11.56
CA ALA A 147 -9.59 15.68 11.93
C ALA A 147 -8.39 16.55 12.33
N ALA A 148 -8.38 17.78 11.83
CA ALA A 148 -7.48 18.80 12.35
C ALA A 148 -7.75 18.98 13.85
N PRO A 149 -6.72 19.07 14.70
CA PRO A 149 -6.95 19.38 16.10
C PRO A 149 -7.68 20.71 16.15
N THR A 150 -8.84 20.71 16.81
CA THR A 150 -9.56 21.94 17.13
C THR A 150 -8.59 22.84 17.88
N GLU A 151 -8.13 23.89 17.22
CA GLU A 151 -7.35 24.93 17.89
C GLU A 151 -8.19 25.40 19.08
N GLY A 152 -7.57 25.36 20.25
CA GLY A 152 -8.23 25.61 21.50
C GLY A 152 -9.02 26.91 21.41
N ARG A 153 -10.34 26.80 21.53
CA ARG A 153 -11.19 27.88 22.01
C ARG A 153 -10.54 28.35 23.31
N ARG A 154 -9.76 29.45 23.26
CA ARG A 154 -9.11 30.02 24.44
C ARG A 154 -10.22 30.28 25.46
N PRO A 155 -10.23 29.60 26.62
CA PRO A 155 -11.19 29.90 27.66
C PRO A 155 -10.74 31.22 28.30
N GLY A 156 -11.26 32.36 27.84
CA GLY A 156 -10.94 33.63 28.49
C GLY A 156 -10.97 34.91 27.67
N ALA A 157 -11.74 35.02 26.59
CA ALA A 157 -12.17 36.34 26.13
C ALA A 157 -13.55 36.63 26.72
N ARG A 158 -13.57 37.20 27.93
CA ARG A 158 -14.71 37.93 28.47
C ARG A 158 -14.44 39.41 28.27
#